data_AF-A0A7Z9JNF3-F1
#
_entry.id   AF-A0A7Z9JNF3-F1
#
_cell.length_a   1.000
_cell.length_b   1.000
_cell.length_c   1.000
_cell.angle_alpha   90.00
_cell.angle_beta   90.00
_cell.angle_gamma   90.00
#
_symmetry.space_group_name_H-M   'P 1'
#
loop_
_entity.id
_entity.type
_entity.pdbx_description
1 polymer ?
#
loop_
_entity_poly.entity_id
_entity_poly.type
_entity_poly.pdbx_seq_one_letter_code
_entity_poly.pdbx_strand_id
1 'polypeptide(L)'
;MRVFVNWVLAQRYRLIILATALAPIIPVVATALIAVDTIRRGGLQGSYSAALSIFGVLMLAFFSGAGIQFVGVLGGATLLAGVMLGVLVRWSRSLALAFQATVLLCVCGVFGSGIVWSDPSALLNPFFESVIETLNSSGATGEQISVILGLQVMLLGVLFATLFLQLSGALLLATYWVALVNGGQSFGKQFRALRLGRVLGWPATLVVGLGMAFNILLVQNLVPLALACFLFQGLSVSHAWSKSRQWHPAVLGVLYLLMITPVTGVVMLGLSSVGLLDNWIDLRALVRPR
;
A
#
# COMPACT_ATOMS: atom_id res chain seq x y z
N MET A 1 -7.61 7.39 -20.15
CA MET A 1 -7.89 7.42 -18.69
C MET A 1 -8.99 8.40 -18.27
N ARG A 2 -8.96 9.69 -18.64
CA ARG A 2 -10.01 10.66 -18.22
C ARG A 2 -11.44 10.26 -18.60
N VAL A 3 -11.62 9.75 -19.83
CA VAL A 3 -12.92 9.24 -20.33
C VAL A 3 -13.46 8.12 -19.45
N PHE A 4 -12.60 7.16 -19.09
CA PHE A 4 -12.96 6.05 -18.21
C PHE A 4 -13.43 6.55 -16.85
N VAL A 5 -12.65 7.42 -16.19
CA VAL A 5 -13.00 7.93 -14.86
C VAL A 5 -14.33 8.71 -14.90
N ASN A 6 -14.55 9.52 -15.94
CA ASN A 6 -15.83 10.20 -16.13
C ASN A 6 -16.99 9.22 -16.35
N TRP A 7 -16.80 8.17 -17.16
CA TRP A 7 -17.80 7.15 -17.42
C TRP A 7 -18.19 6.36 -16.16
N VAL A 8 -17.20 6.01 -15.31
CA VAL A 8 -17.43 5.35 -14.03
C VAL A 8 -18.20 6.26 -13.08
N LEU A 9 -17.82 7.54 -12.98
CA LEU A 9 -18.42 8.46 -12.01
C LEU A 9 -19.76 9.04 -12.46
N ALA A 10 -20.08 8.97 -13.76
CA ALA A 10 -21.34 9.44 -14.31
C ALA A 10 -22.55 8.71 -13.69
N GLN A 11 -22.40 7.42 -13.39
CA GLN A 11 -23.48 6.60 -12.86
C GLN A 11 -23.00 5.73 -11.71
N ARG A 12 -23.67 5.86 -10.56
CA ARG A 12 -23.22 5.23 -9.30
C ARG A 12 -23.19 3.71 -9.39
N TYR A 13 -24.14 3.09 -10.08
CA TYR A 13 -24.21 1.64 -10.23
C TYR A 13 -22.99 1.07 -10.98
N ARG A 14 -22.40 1.83 -11.93
CA ARG A 14 -21.21 1.38 -12.67
C ARG A 14 -20.02 1.21 -11.74
N LEU A 15 -19.85 2.15 -10.83
CA LEU A 15 -18.80 2.10 -9.81
C LEU A 15 -19.01 0.92 -8.86
N ILE A 16 -20.23 0.72 -8.38
CA ILE A 16 -20.57 -0.38 -7.46
C ILE A 16 -20.31 -1.74 -8.12
N ILE A 17 -20.76 -1.94 -9.37
CA ILE A 17 -20.54 -3.17 -10.12
C ILE A 17 -19.04 -3.43 -10.32
N LEU A 18 -18.28 -2.42 -10.72
CA LEU A 18 -16.83 -2.56 -10.91
C LEU A 18 -16.09 -2.82 -9.59
N ALA A 19 -16.42 -2.10 -8.52
CA ALA A 19 -15.81 -2.32 -7.21
C ALA A 19 -16.10 -3.73 -6.70
N THR A 20 -17.32 -4.25 -6.94
CA THR A 20 -17.71 -5.63 -6.61
C THR A 20 -16.89 -6.64 -7.38
N ALA A 21 -16.83 -6.52 -8.72
CA ALA A 21 -16.13 -7.46 -9.57
C ALA A 21 -14.60 -7.45 -9.37
N LEU A 22 -14.04 -6.27 -9.06
CA LEU A 22 -12.59 -6.10 -8.91
C LEU A 22 -12.10 -6.34 -7.48
N ALA A 23 -12.97 -6.33 -6.46
CA ALA A 23 -12.56 -6.56 -5.08
C ALA A 23 -11.75 -7.86 -4.88
N PRO A 24 -12.16 -9.03 -5.42
CA PRO A 24 -11.39 -10.25 -5.26
C PRO A 24 -10.16 -10.36 -6.18
N ILE A 25 -10.14 -9.64 -7.31
CA ILE A 25 -9.08 -9.79 -8.34
C ILE A 25 -7.98 -8.74 -8.14
N ILE A 26 -8.38 -7.48 -8.01
CA ILE A 26 -7.48 -6.32 -7.90
C ILE A 26 -8.00 -5.40 -6.78
N PRO A 27 -7.84 -5.79 -5.50
CA PRO A 27 -8.43 -5.10 -4.36
C PRO A 27 -7.99 -3.63 -4.25
N VAL A 28 -6.77 -3.30 -4.72
CA VAL A 28 -6.27 -1.92 -4.81
C VAL A 28 -7.18 -1.04 -5.66
N VAL A 29 -7.64 -1.54 -6.81
CA VAL A 29 -8.49 -0.81 -7.75
C VAL A 29 -9.90 -0.67 -7.19
N ALA A 30 -10.45 -1.73 -6.59
CA ALA A 30 -11.75 -1.69 -5.92
C ALA A 30 -11.77 -0.67 -4.76
N THR A 31 -10.73 -0.69 -3.92
CA THR A 31 -10.54 0.28 -2.82
C THR A 31 -10.48 1.71 -3.38
N ALA A 32 -9.72 1.93 -4.45
CA ALA A 32 -9.61 3.24 -5.09
C ALA A 32 -10.95 3.73 -5.66
N LEU A 33 -11.75 2.85 -6.27
CA LEU A 33 -13.07 3.21 -6.80
C LEU A 33 -13.99 3.73 -5.69
N ILE A 34 -14.08 3.02 -4.57
CA ILE A 34 -14.87 3.47 -3.42
C ILE A 34 -14.29 4.77 -2.83
N ALA A 35 -12.97 4.90 -2.76
CA ALA A 35 -12.34 6.13 -2.29
C ALA A 35 -12.67 7.34 -3.18
N VAL A 36 -12.68 7.19 -4.51
CA VAL A 36 -13.10 8.28 -5.42
C VAL A 36 -14.57 8.65 -5.22
N ASP A 37 -15.45 7.67 -5.09
CA ASP A 37 -16.87 7.94 -4.80
C ASP A 37 -17.02 8.74 -3.51
N THR A 38 -16.31 8.31 -2.46
CA THR A 38 -16.32 8.93 -1.14
C THR A 38 -15.77 10.36 -1.16
N ILE A 39 -14.67 10.61 -1.89
CA ILE A 39 -14.10 11.96 -2.04
C ILE A 39 -15.13 12.90 -2.69
N ARG A 40 -15.78 12.46 -3.77
CA ARG A 40 -16.71 13.31 -4.54
C ARG A 40 -18.05 13.48 -3.86
N ARG A 41 -18.63 12.40 -3.38
CA ARG A 41 -20.02 12.33 -2.89
C ARG A 41 -20.15 12.41 -1.36
N GLY A 42 -19.04 12.30 -0.64
CA GLY A 42 -18.98 12.37 0.83
C GLY A 42 -18.96 10.99 1.49
N GLY A 43 -18.61 10.97 2.79
CA GLY A 43 -18.47 9.77 3.61
C GLY A 43 -19.71 8.87 3.58
N LEU A 44 -20.88 9.45 3.86
CA LEU A 44 -22.15 8.70 3.92
C LEU A 44 -22.50 8.03 2.59
N GLN A 45 -22.31 8.73 1.48
CA GLN A 45 -22.55 8.14 0.16
C GLN A 45 -21.50 7.07 -0.18
N GLY A 46 -20.23 7.30 0.18
CA GLY A 46 -19.19 6.29 0.08
C GLY A 46 -19.53 5.00 0.83
N SER A 47 -19.98 5.11 2.09
CA SER A 47 -20.41 3.99 2.92
C SER A 47 -21.55 3.18 2.30
N TYR A 48 -22.54 3.85 1.71
CA TYR A 48 -23.63 3.16 1.02
C TYR A 48 -23.14 2.43 -0.23
N SER A 49 -22.26 3.03 -1.01
CA SER A 49 -21.66 2.37 -2.18
C SER A 49 -20.82 1.16 -1.76
N ALA A 50 -20.06 1.28 -0.67
CA ALA A 50 -19.30 0.16 -0.09
C ALA A 50 -20.23 -0.95 0.40
N ALA A 51 -21.30 -0.63 1.12
CA ALA A 51 -22.25 -1.62 1.62
C ALA A 51 -22.89 -2.43 0.49
N LEU A 52 -23.30 -1.77 -0.60
CA LEU A 52 -23.83 -2.46 -1.78
C LEU A 52 -22.77 -3.31 -2.49
N SER A 53 -21.53 -2.82 -2.58
CA SER A 53 -20.44 -3.62 -3.14
C SER A 53 -20.08 -4.84 -2.27
N ILE A 54 -20.12 -4.69 -0.94
CA ILE A 54 -19.91 -5.81 -0.01
C ILE A 54 -21.00 -6.85 -0.18
N PHE A 55 -22.26 -6.43 -0.26
CA PHE A 55 -23.38 -7.32 -0.56
C PHE A 55 -23.16 -8.07 -1.89
N GLY A 56 -22.74 -7.36 -2.94
CA GLY A 56 -22.39 -7.97 -4.22
C GLY A 56 -21.25 -8.98 -4.12
N VAL A 57 -20.20 -8.68 -3.35
CA VAL A 57 -19.05 -9.59 -3.13
C VAL A 57 -19.48 -10.85 -2.38
N LEU A 58 -20.35 -10.70 -1.36
CA LEU A 58 -20.92 -11.84 -0.63
C LEU A 58 -21.80 -12.72 -1.52
N MET A 59 -22.58 -12.13 -2.42
CA MET A 59 -23.36 -12.88 -3.41
C MET A 59 -22.44 -13.64 -4.37
N LEU A 60 -21.37 -13.02 -4.88
CA LEU A 60 -20.38 -13.72 -5.71
C LEU A 60 -19.71 -14.87 -4.96
N ALA A 61 -19.39 -14.68 -3.68
CA ALA A 61 -18.82 -15.73 -2.83
C ALA A 61 -19.80 -16.90 -2.67
N PHE A 62 -21.07 -16.60 -2.39
CA PHE A 62 -22.12 -17.60 -2.25
C PHE A 62 -22.29 -18.44 -3.53
N PHE A 63 -22.39 -17.80 -4.70
CA PHE A 63 -22.59 -18.51 -5.96
C PHE A 63 -21.35 -19.25 -6.47
N SER A 64 -20.15 -18.80 -6.11
CA SER A 64 -18.90 -19.49 -6.47
C SER A 64 -18.55 -20.66 -5.54
N GLY A 65 -19.29 -20.83 -4.43
CA GLY A 65 -18.94 -21.78 -3.38
C GLY A 65 -17.70 -21.37 -2.58
N ALA A 66 -17.21 -20.13 -2.74
CA ALA A 66 -16.09 -19.62 -1.97
C ALA A 66 -16.52 -19.39 -0.51
N GLY A 67 -15.57 -19.52 0.43
CA GLY A 67 -15.82 -19.31 1.85
C GLY A 67 -16.35 -17.91 2.14
N ILE A 68 -17.66 -17.79 2.36
CA ILE A 68 -18.38 -16.51 2.52
C ILE A 68 -17.79 -15.70 3.68
N GLN A 69 -17.36 -16.36 4.75
CA GLN A 69 -16.73 -15.70 5.90
C GLN A 69 -15.42 -14.99 5.50
N PHE A 70 -14.52 -15.71 4.83
CA PHE A 70 -13.22 -15.17 4.42
C PHE A 70 -13.37 -14.05 3.39
N VAL A 71 -14.17 -14.30 2.35
CA VAL A 71 -14.43 -13.31 1.29
C VAL A 71 -15.17 -12.09 1.84
N GLY A 72 -16.10 -12.30 2.77
CA GLY A 72 -16.83 -11.23 3.44
C GLY A 72 -15.94 -10.34 4.28
N VAL A 73 -15.04 -10.92 5.08
CA VAL A 73 -14.10 -10.16 5.92
C VAL A 73 -13.10 -9.40 5.06
N LEU A 74 -12.44 -10.05 4.10
CA LEU A 74 -11.44 -9.39 3.26
C LEU A 74 -12.05 -8.38 2.28
N GLY A 75 -13.14 -8.74 1.62
CA GLY A 75 -13.87 -7.86 0.72
C GLY A 75 -14.47 -6.66 1.47
N GLY A 76 -15.06 -6.92 2.65
CA GLY A 76 -15.54 -5.91 3.58
C GLY A 76 -14.45 -4.93 3.99
N ALA A 77 -13.34 -5.43 4.52
CA ALA A 77 -12.20 -4.62 4.95
C ALA A 77 -11.65 -3.77 3.79
N THR A 78 -11.49 -4.37 2.60
CA THR A 78 -11.02 -3.70 1.38
C THR A 78 -11.93 -2.54 0.97
N LEU A 79 -13.23 -2.76 0.92
CA LEU A 79 -14.19 -1.74 0.47
C LEU A 79 -14.39 -0.65 1.53
N LEU A 80 -14.43 -1.00 2.81
CA LEU A 80 -14.50 -0.04 3.92
C LEU A 80 -13.23 0.81 4.02
N ALA A 81 -12.05 0.22 3.74
CA ALA A 81 -10.81 0.98 3.65
C ALA A 81 -10.88 2.06 2.56
N GLY A 82 -11.59 1.80 1.45
CA GLY A 82 -11.85 2.81 0.42
C GLY A 82 -12.61 4.01 0.98
N VAL A 83 -13.66 3.77 1.79
CA VAL A 83 -14.41 4.84 2.45
C VAL A 83 -13.51 5.63 3.40
N MET A 84 -12.75 4.93 4.25
CA MET A 84 -11.82 5.55 5.19
C MET A 84 -10.81 6.45 4.46
N LEU A 85 -10.14 5.94 3.43
CA LEU A 85 -9.17 6.72 2.64
C LEU A 85 -9.83 7.93 1.97
N GLY A 86 -11.04 7.77 1.44
CA GLY A 86 -11.76 8.87 0.80
C GLY A 86 -12.18 9.97 1.77
N VAL A 87 -12.64 9.61 2.96
CA VAL A 87 -12.92 10.56 4.06
C VAL A 87 -11.64 11.29 4.47
N LEU A 88 -10.55 10.54 4.66
CA LEU A 88 -9.26 11.06 5.08
C LEU A 88 -8.70 12.09 4.09
N VAL A 89 -8.73 11.80 2.79
CA VAL A 89 -8.32 12.74 1.73
C VAL A 89 -9.22 13.97 1.70
N ARG A 90 -10.54 13.78 1.81
CA ARG A 90 -11.51 14.87 1.77
C ARG A 90 -11.32 15.82 2.96
N TRP A 91 -11.05 15.26 4.14
CA TRP A 91 -10.83 16.02 5.36
C TRP A 91 -9.47 16.73 5.36
N SER A 92 -8.39 16.01 5.06
CA SER A 92 -7.03 16.56 5.12
C SER A 92 -6.69 17.51 3.97
N ARG A 93 -7.38 17.36 2.82
CA ARG A 93 -7.08 18.03 1.54
C ARG A 93 -5.60 17.91 1.12
N SER A 94 -4.89 16.93 1.67
CA SER A 94 -3.45 16.77 1.53
C SER A 94 -3.10 15.30 1.37
N LEU A 95 -2.49 14.95 0.24
CA LEU A 95 -2.00 13.59 -0.01
C LEU A 95 -0.99 13.16 1.05
N ALA A 96 -0.14 14.07 1.52
CA ALA A 96 0.87 13.76 2.52
C ALA A 96 0.24 13.38 3.87
N LEU A 97 -0.74 14.15 4.35
CA LEU A 97 -1.43 13.85 5.60
C LEU A 97 -2.23 12.53 5.50
N ALA A 98 -2.90 12.29 4.37
CA ALA A 98 -3.59 11.03 4.16
C ALA A 98 -2.63 9.84 4.16
N PHE A 99 -1.47 9.98 3.50
CA PHE A 99 -0.43 8.94 3.50
C PHE A 99 0.13 8.69 4.91
N GLN A 100 0.48 9.75 5.66
CA GLN A 100 0.96 9.65 7.04
C GLN A 100 -0.06 8.99 7.98
N ALA A 101 -1.35 9.30 7.83
CA ALA A 101 -2.40 8.65 8.59
C ALA A 101 -2.56 7.15 8.22
N THR A 102 -2.36 6.77 6.95
CA THR A 102 -2.27 5.36 6.55
C THR A 102 -1.06 4.66 7.20
N VAL A 103 0.09 5.34 7.30
CA VAL A 103 1.26 4.81 8.02
C VAL A 103 0.90 4.55 9.49
N LEU A 104 0.32 5.56 10.16
CA LEU A 104 -0.08 5.46 11.57
C LEU A 104 -1.09 4.33 11.79
N LEU A 105 -2.08 4.17 10.91
CA LEU A 105 -3.04 3.07 10.97
C LEU A 105 -2.34 1.71 10.95
N CYS A 106 -1.39 1.50 10.03
CA CYS A 106 -0.64 0.25 9.92
C CYS A 106 0.28 0.03 11.13
N VAL A 107 0.94 1.09 11.64
CA VAL A 107 1.73 1.01 12.88
C VAL A 107 0.85 0.60 14.05
N CYS A 108 -0.29 1.26 14.25
CA CYS A 108 -1.28 0.89 15.27
C CYS A 108 -1.77 -0.55 15.09
N GLY A 109 -1.90 -1.03 13.85
CA GLY A 109 -2.23 -2.42 13.56
C GLY A 109 -1.14 -3.39 14.03
N VAL A 110 0.13 -3.11 13.78
CA VAL A 110 1.25 -3.91 14.29
C VAL A 110 1.22 -3.98 15.81
N PHE A 111 1.09 -2.84 16.50
CA PHE A 111 0.99 -2.81 17.96
C PHE A 111 -0.26 -3.51 18.49
N GLY A 112 -1.43 -3.25 17.89
CA GLY A 112 -2.71 -3.82 18.31
C GLY A 112 -2.75 -5.34 18.14
N SER A 113 -2.14 -5.86 17.08
CA SER A 113 -2.08 -7.31 16.86
C SER A 113 -1.26 -8.05 17.93
N GLY A 114 -0.21 -7.43 18.47
CA GLY A 114 0.54 -8.00 19.60
C GLY A 114 -0.21 -8.01 20.93
N ILE A 115 -1.32 -7.27 21.04
CA ILE A 115 -2.20 -7.26 22.23
C ILE A 115 -3.33 -8.27 22.06
N VAL A 116 -3.89 -8.36 20.85
CA VAL A 116 -5.06 -9.21 20.55
C VAL A 116 -4.67 -10.68 20.40
N TRP A 117 -3.53 -10.96 19.77
CA TRP A 117 -3.05 -12.32 19.52
C TRP A 117 -1.81 -12.63 20.35
N SER A 118 -1.86 -13.73 21.10
CA SER A 118 -0.73 -14.26 21.85
C SER A 118 0.38 -14.81 20.95
N ASP A 119 0.01 -15.37 19.79
CA ASP A 119 0.93 -15.75 18.72
C ASP A 119 0.30 -15.49 17.34
N PRO A 120 0.54 -14.31 16.74
CA PRO A 120 0.04 -13.99 15.39
C PRO A 120 0.62 -14.90 14.30
N SER A 121 1.80 -15.50 14.53
CA SER A 121 2.46 -16.36 13.54
C SER A 121 1.75 -17.71 13.39
N ALA A 122 1.08 -18.17 14.45
CA ALA A 122 0.32 -19.41 14.46
C ALA A 122 -0.77 -19.49 13.38
N LEU A 123 -1.37 -18.35 13.00
CA LEU A 123 -2.40 -18.29 11.95
C LEU A 123 -1.89 -18.75 10.58
N LEU A 124 -0.58 -18.68 10.35
CA LEU A 124 0.05 -18.97 9.08
C LEU A 124 0.96 -20.21 9.15
N ASN A 125 1.02 -20.90 10.28
CA ASN A 125 1.75 -22.17 10.41
C ASN A 125 1.33 -23.19 9.33
N PRO A 126 0.04 -23.40 9.02
CA PRO A 126 -0.35 -24.34 7.97
C PRO A 126 0.19 -23.96 6.58
N PHE A 127 0.35 -22.65 6.32
CA PHE A 127 0.94 -22.16 5.08
C PHE A 127 2.45 -22.44 5.05
N PHE A 128 3.18 -22.16 6.14
CA PHE A 128 4.62 -22.46 6.21
C PHE A 128 4.90 -23.96 6.13
N GLU A 129 4.11 -24.79 6.79
CA GLU A 129 4.21 -26.25 6.70
C GLU A 129 4.09 -26.71 5.24
N SER A 130 3.10 -26.21 4.50
CA SER A 130 2.93 -26.51 3.07
C SER A 130 4.11 -26.01 2.21
N VAL A 131 4.64 -24.82 2.49
CA VAL A 131 5.81 -24.28 1.78
C VAL A 131 7.06 -25.11 2.05
N ILE A 132 7.30 -25.50 3.31
CA ILE A 132 8.44 -26.33 3.71
C ILE A 132 8.34 -27.72 3.07
N GLU A 133 7.16 -28.32 3.07
CA GLU A 133 6.90 -29.61 2.39
C GLU A 133 7.21 -29.52 0.90
N THR A 134 6.74 -28.45 0.24
CA THR A 134 7.01 -28.20 -1.19
C THR A 134 8.51 -28.04 -1.44
N LEU A 135 9.23 -27.31 -0.59
CA LEU A 135 10.66 -27.10 -0.74
C LEU A 135 11.49 -28.37 -0.50
N ASN A 136 11.12 -29.15 0.51
CA ASN A 136 11.71 -30.47 0.75
C ASN A 136 11.52 -31.37 -0.48
N SER A 137 10.33 -31.36 -1.08
CA SER A 137 10.04 -32.13 -2.30
C SER A 137 10.84 -31.67 -3.52
N SER A 138 11.28 -30.40 -3.55
CA SER A 138 12.10 -29.83 -4.62
C SER A 138 13.62 -29.98 -4.41
N GLY A 139 14.05 -30.60 -3.30
CA GLY A 139 15.47 -30.80 -2.98
C GLY A 139 16.17 -29.55 -2.42
N ALA A 140 15.44 -28.63 -1.80
CA ALA A 140 16.00 -27.43 -1.18
C ALA A 140 16.98 -27.78 -0.05
N THR A 141 18.05 -27.00 0.10
CA THR A 141 19.04 -27.21 1.17
C THR A 141 18.50 -26.75 2.52
N GLY A 142 18.99 -27.35 3.62
CA GLY A 142 18.58 -26.96 4.98
C GLY A 142 18.81 -25.47 5.30
N GLU A 143 19.78 -24.84 4.64
CA GLU A 143 20.06 -23.41 4.74
C GLU A 143 18.99 -22.55 4.03
N GLN A 144 18.42 -23.00 2.92
CA GLN A 144 17.30 -22.32 2.26
C GLN A 144 16.03 -22.37 3.13
N ILE A 145 15.82 -23.50 3.81
CA ILE A 145 14.68 -23.69 4.72
C ILE A 145 14.82 -22.80 5.96
N SER A 146 16.02 -22.66 6.53
CA SER A 146 16.25 -21.81 7.69
C SER A 146 16.04 -20.31 7.39
N VAL A 147 16.38 -19.85 6.18
CA VAL A 147 16.06 -18.49 5.72
C VAL A 147 14.55 -18.23 5.68
N ILE A 148 13.77 -19.21 5.23
CA ILE A 148 12.31 -19.09 5.13
C ILE A 148 11.66 -19.10 6.51
N LEU A 149 12.15 -19.94 7.42
CA LEU A 149 11.74 -19.91 8.83
C LEU A 149 12.11 -18.57 9.49
N GLY A 150 13.22 -17.95 9.10
CA GLY A 150 13.57 -16.60 9.54
C GLY A 150 12.53 -15.53 9.13
N LEU A 151 11.85 -15.71 7.99
CA LEU A 151 10.77 -14.80 7.55
C LEU A 151 9.51 -14.92 8.41
N GLN A 152 9.29 -16.05 9.08
CA GLN A 152 8.15 -16.26 9.98
C GLN A 152 8.11 -15.22 11.10
N VAL A 153 9.29 -14.80 11.59
CA VAL A 153 9.46 -13.81 12.66
C VAL A 153 9.03 -12.40 12.23
N MET A 154 9.23 -12.06 10.94
CA MET A 154 8.89 -10.76 10.35
C MET A 154 7.52 -10.74 9.67
N LEU A 155 6.79 -11.86 9.71
CA LEU A 155 5.60 -12.09 8.91
C LEU A 155 4.50 -11.06 9.17
N LEU A 156 4.26 -10.74 10.44
CA LEU A 156 3.27 -9.73 10.82
C LEU A 156 3.65 -8.36 10.24
N GLY A 157 4.94 -8.03 10.28
CA GLY A 157 5.48 -6.85 9.64
C GLY A 157 5.27 -6.83 8.12
N VAL A 158 5.51 -7.95 7.45
CA VAL A 158 5.27 -8.11 6.01
C VAL A 158 3.77 -7.99 5.67
N LEU A 159 2.88 -8.54 6.49
CA LEU A 159 1.42 -8.41 6.31
C LEU A 159 0.99 -6.94 6.41
N PHE A 160 1.43 -6.22 7.44
CA PHE A 160 1.09 -4.79 7.57
C PHE A 160 1.78 -3.92 6.52
N ALA A 161 2.99 -4.27 6.06
CA ALA A 161 3.62 -3.61 4.93
C ALA A 161 2.86 -3.85 3.62
N THR A 162 2.35 -5.06 3.41
CA THR A 162 1.50 -5.40 2.25
C THR A 162 0.18 -4.64 2.30
N LEU A 163 -0.48 -4.61 3.46
CA LEU A 163 -1.68 -3.81 3.68
C LEU A 163 -1.39 -2.32 3.41
N PHE A 164 -0.27 -1.81 3.91
CA PHE A 164 0.15 -0.43 3.67
C PHE A 164 0.38 -0.14 2.18
N LEU A 165 1.04 -1.04 1.44
CA LEU A 165 1.23 -0.93 -0.01
C LEU A 165 -0.11 -0.90 -0.75
N GLN A 166 -1.06 -1.77 -0.37
CA GLN A 166 -2.40 -1.80 -0.93
C GLN A 166 -3.14 -0.47 -0.69
N LEU A 167 -3.18 -0.01 0.56
CA LEU A 167 -3.86 1.23 0.94
C LEU A 167 -3.24 2.46 0.29
N SER A 168 -1.91 2.54 0.28
CA SER A 168 -1.17 3.64 -0.36
C SER A 168 -1.33 3.62 -1.87
N GLY A 169 -1.30 2.44 -2.50
CA GLY A 169 -1.61 2.29 -3.92
C GLY A 169 -3.02 2.77 -4.26
N ALA A 170 -4.01 2.37 -3.46
CA ALA A 170 -5.40 2.80 -3.62
C ALA A 170 -5.57 4.31 -3.42
N LEU A 171 -4.90 4.88 -2.41
CA LEU A 171 -4.88 6.31 -2.12
C LEU A 171 -4.30 7.12 -3.29
N LEU A 172 -3.15 6.70 -3.82
CA LEU A 172 -2.51 7.34 -4.97
C LEU A 172 -3.36 7.23 -6.23
N LEU A 173 -3.96 6.06 -6.48
CA LEU A 173 -4.81 5.84 -7.63
C LEU A 173 -6.10 6.67 -7.56
N ALA A 174 -6.75 6.73 -6.39
CA ALA A 174 -7.95 7.54 -6.17
C ALA A 174 -7.66 9.03 -6.34
N THR A 175 -6.59 9.54 -5.74
CA THR A 175 -6.19 10.94 -5.88
C THR A 175 -5.77 11.30 -7.31
N TYR A 176 -5.11 10.38 -8.03
CA TYR A 176 -4.82 10.52 -9.44
C TYR A 176 -6.09 10.62 -10.29
N TRP A 177 -7.07 9.73 -10.09
CA TRP A 177 -8.34 9.77 -10.82
C TRP A 177 -9.15 11.02 -10.52
N VAL A 178 -9.22 11.46 -9.26
CA VAL A 178 -9.86 12.74 -8.89
C VAL A 178 -9.16 13.91 -9.57
N ALA A 179 -7.82 13.93 -9.60
CA ALA A 179 -7.07 14.97 -10.29
C ALA A 179 -7.37 14.98 -11.80
N LEU A 180 -7.44 13.82 -12.47
CA LEU A 180 -7.78 13.75 -13.91
C LEU A 180 -9.12 14.40 -14.25
N VAL A 181 -10.13 14.23 -13.39
CA VAL A 181 -11.45 14.85 -13.58
C VAL A 181 -11.36 16.37 -13.38
N ASN A 182 -10.62 16.80 -12.36
CA ASN A 182 -10.51 18.21 -11.94
C ASN A 182 -9.43 19.03 -12.68
N GLY A 183 -8.86 18.54 -13.80
CA GLY A 183 -7.89 19.31 -14.61
C GLY A 183 -6.42 18.89 -14.48
N GLY A 184 -6.14 17.73 -13.88
CA GLY A 184 -4.92 16.92 -14.04
C GLY A 184 -3.65 17.36 -13.30
N GLN A 185 -3.47 18.65 -13.02
CA GLN A 185 -2.14 19.16 -12.61
C GLN A 185 -1.81 19.00 -11.11
N SER A 186 -2.80 18.73 -10.24
CA SER A 186 -2.60 18.72 -8.79
C SER A 186 -1.86 17.48 -8.28
N PHE A 187 -2.17 16.29 -8.81
CA PHE A 187 -1.60 15.02 -8.31
C PHE A 187 -0.07 14.99 -8.44
N GLY A 188 0.48 15.28 -9.63
CA GLY A 188 1.93 15.19 -9.82
C GLY A 188 2.70 16.13 -8.90
N LYS A 189 2.17 17.33 -8.61
CA LYS A 189 2.79 18.27 -7.66
C LYS A 189 2.75 17.70 -6.23
N GLN A 190 1.61 17.15 -5.82
CA GLN A 190 1.45 16.55 -4.49
C GLN A 190 2.31 15.30 -4.30
N PHE A 191 2.34 14.40 -5.30
CA PHE A 191 3.15 13.18 -5.25
C PHE A 191 4.64 13.49 -5.15
N ARG A 192 5.16 14.40 -5.99
CA ARG A 192 6.56 14.86 -5.91
C ARG A 192 6.90 15.66 -4.65
N ALA A 193 5.90 16.06 -3.87
CA ALA A 193 6.06 16.73 -2.58
C ALA A 193 5.82 15.77 -1.40
N LEU A 194 5.52 14.49 -1.67
CA LEU A 194 5.25 13.49 -0.64
C LEU A 194 6.50 13.29 0.22
N ARG A 195 6.35 13.48 1.54
CA ARG A 195 7.39 13.32 2.54
C ARG A 195 6.77 12.69 3.79
N LEU A 196 7.50 11.79 4.45
CA LEU A 196 7.13 11.31 5.79
C LEU A 196 7.18 12.43 6.83
N GLY A 197 8.05 13.43 6.62
CA GLY A 197 8.28 14.51 7.57
C GLY A 197 9.06 14.04 8.80
N ARG A 198 9.44 14.98 9.67
CA ARG A 198 10.28 14.65 10.84
C ARG A 198 9.59 13.72 11.84
N VAL A 199 8.28 13.91 12.04
CA VAL A 199 7.49 13.18 13.05
C VAL A 199 7.44 11.67 12.77
N LEU A 200 7.29 11.25 11.52
CA LEU A 200 7.27 9.82 11.16
C LEU A 200 8.61 9.34 10.61
N GLY A 201 9.35 10.21 9.93
CA GLY A 201 10.61 9.84 9.31
C GLY A 201 11.71 9.51 10.32
N TRP A 202 11.81 10.24 11.44
CA TRP A 202 12.82 9.95 12.48
C TRP A 202 12.56 8.59 13.16
N PRO A 203 11.36 8.30 13.68
CA PRO A 203 11.05 6.98 14.22
C PRO A 203 11.25 5.86 13.19
N ALA A 204 10.85 6.07 11.93
CA ALA A 204 11.05 5.07 10.87
C ALA A 204 12.53 4.79 10.60
N THR A 205 13.39 5.80 10.56
CA THR A 205 14.85 5.60 10.45
C THR A 205 15.40 4.85 11.66
N LEU A 206 14.95 5.20 12.87
CA LEU A 206 15.37 4.53 14.10
C LEU A 206 14.95 3.06 14.11
N VAL A 207 13.74 2.73 13.68
CA VAL A 207 13.27 1.35 13.52
C VAL A 207 14.17 0.55 12.58
N VAL A 208 14.55 1.13 11.43
CA VAL A 208 15.46 0.46 10.49
C VAL A 208 16.84 0.24 11.13
N GLY A 209 17.41 1.25 11.78
CA GLY A 209 18.71 1.14 12.44
C GLY A 209 18.72 0.13 13.60
N LEU A 210 17.71 0.17 14.47
CA LEU A 210 17.56 -0.79 15.56
C LEU A 210 17.30 -2.21 15.05
N GLY A 211 16.54 -2.38 13.97
CA GLY A 211 16.27 -3.69 13.39
C GLY A 211 17.52 -4.36 12.80
N MET A 212 18.52 -3.56 12.41
CA MET A 212 19.83 -4.07 11.99
C MET A 212 20.75 -4.39 13.17
N ALA A 213 20.67 -3.60 14.25
CA ALA A 213 21.56 -3.74 15.41
C ALA A 213 21.06 -4.76 16.45
N PHE A 214 19.74 -4.96 16.55
CA PHE A 214 19.11 -5.74 17.62
C PHE A 214 18.07 -6.72 17.08
N ASN A 215 17.98 -7.90 17.70
CA ASN A 215 16.97 -8.92 17.39
C ASN A 215 15.73 -8.77 18.28
N ILE A 216 15.10 -7.59 18.25
CA ILE A 216 13.86 -7.32 18.98
C ILE A 216 12.68 -7.58 18.05
N LEU A 217 11.85 -8.58 18.38
CA LEU A 217 10.71 -9.02 17.55
C LEU A 217 9.82 -7.87 17.07
N LEU A 218 9.45 -6.97 17.97
CA LEU A 218 8.61 -5.82 17.63
C LEU A 218 9.28 -4.89 16.61
N VAL A 219 10.58 -4.62 16.79
CA VAL A 219 11.34 -3.76 15.87
C VAL A 219 11.43 -4.42 14.51
N GLN A 220 11.73 -5.73 14.46
CA GLN A 220 11.79 -6.47 13.20
C GLN A 220 10.46 -6.47 12.44
N ASN A 221 9.33 -6.52 13.13
CA ASN A 221 8.01 -6.41 12.49
C ASN A 221 7.70 -4.98 11.99
N LEU A 222 8.35 -3.94 12.51
CA LEU A 222 8.18 -2.58 12.01
C LEU A 222 9.12 -2.25 10.82
N VAL A 223 10.21 -3.00 10.64
CA VAL A 223 11.18 -2.76 9.56
C VAL A 223 10.55 -2.83 8.15
N PRO A 224 9.78 -3.87 7.76
CA PRO A 224 9.18 -3.94 6.44
C PRO A 224 8.25 -2.75 6.14
N LEU A 225 7.48 -2.33 7.15
CA LEU A 225 6.60 -1.17 7.04
C LEU A 225 7.40 0.12 6.87
N ALA A 226 8.47 0.32 7.64
CA ALA A 226 9.35 1.49 7.51
C ALA A 226 10.01 1.56 6.13
N LEU A 227 10.52 0.43 5.63
CA LEU A 227 11.09 0.33 4.27
C LEU A 227 10.04 0.64 3.21
N ALA A 228 8.81 0.10 3.32
CA ALA A 228 7.73 0.41 2.39
C ALA A 228 7.36 1.91 2.41
N CYS A 229 7.41 2.56 3.57
CA CYS A 229 7.21 4.01 3.67
C CYS A 229 8.29 4.78 2.90
N PHE A 230 9.57 4.41 3.12
CA PHE A 230 10.68 5.05 2.43
C PHE A 230 10.71 4.73 0.93
N LEU A 231 10.21 3.57 0.49
CA LEU A 231 10.04 3.22 -0.92
C LEU A 231 9.19 4.27 -1.66
N PHE A 232 8.03 4.65 -1.11
CA PHE A 232 7.19 5.70 -1.70
C PHE A 232 7.88 7.07 -1.69
N GLN A 233 8.65 7.38 -0.64
CA GLN A 233 9.44 8.61 -0.61
C GLN A 233 10.54 8.60 -1.68
N GLY A 234 11.23 7.48 -1.88
CA GLY A 234 12.20 7.28 -2.95
C GLY A 234 11.58 7.46 -4.33
N LEU A 235 10.42 6.85 -4.58
CA LEU A 235 9.65 7.05 -5.82
C LEU A 235 9.27 8.52 -6.04
N SER A 236 8.84 9.21 -4.98
CA SER A 236 8.56 10.66 -5.04
C SER A 236 9.80 11.46 -5.44
N VAL A 237 10.98 11.11 -4.94
CA VAL A 237 12.25 11.78 -5.29
C VAL A 237 12.63 11.50 -6.74
N SER A 238 12.55 10.26 -7.20
CA SER A 238 12.82 9.89 -8.59
C SER A 238 11.92 10.65 -9.56
N HIS A 239 10.62 10.79 -9.24
CA HIS A 239 9.69 11.61 -10.02
C HIS A 239 9.99 13.11 -9.95
N ALA A 240 10.49 13.61 -8.82
CA ALA A 240 10.92 15.01 -8.70
C ALA A 240 12.13 15.30 -9.59
N TRP A 241 13.13 14.43 -9.55
CA TRP A 241 14.33 14.55 -10.37
C TRP A 241 14.05 14.38 -11.86
N SER A 242 13.23 13.38 -12.23
CA SER A 242 12.81 13.19 -13.62
C SER A 242 12.17 14.44 -14.20
N LYS A 243 11.30 15.12 -13.43
CA LYS A 243 10.68 16.37 -13.88
C LYS A 243 11.68 17.53 -13.96
N SER A 244 12.51 17.73 -12.94
CA SER A 244 13.42 18.88 -12.90
C SER A 244 14.58 18.76 -13.89
N ARG A 245 15.09 17.55 -14.13
CA ARG A 245 16.16 17.26 -15.11
C ARG A 245 15.64 16.90 -16.50
N GLN A 246 14.32 16.96 -16.71
CA GLN A 246 13.66 16.61 -17.96
C GLN A 246 14.08 15.22 -18.51
N TRP A 247 14.19 14.22 -17.63
CA TRP A 247 14.53 12.86 -18.05
C TRP A 247 13.51 12.32 -19.04
N HIS A 248 13.98 11.52 -19.98
CA HIS A 248 13.10 10.79 -20.89
C HIS A 248 12.15 9.87 -20.08
N PRO A 249 10.84 9.80 -20.39
CA PRO A 249 9.87 8.99 -19.65
C PRO A 249 10.24 7.51 -19.54
N ALA A 250 11.01 6.98 -20.50
CA ALA A 250 11.51 5.61 -20.49
C ALA A 250 12.36 5.29 -19.25
N VAL A 251 13.04 6.27 -18.63
CA VAL A 251 13.84 6.05 -17.41
C VAL A 251 12.95 5.57 -16.26
N LEU A 252 11.81 6.24 -16.06
CA LEU A 252 10.82 5.80 -15.06
C LEU A 252 10.15 4.50 -15.49
N GLY A 253 9.91 4.30 -16.78
CA GLY A 253 9.39 3.03 -17.32
C GLY A 253 10.28 1.83 -16.97
N VAL A 254 11.60 1.97 -17.16
CA VAL A 254 12.59 0.95 -16.77
C VAL A 254 12.61 0.75 -15.26
N LEU A 255 12.55 1.83 -14.46
CA LEU A 255 12.47 1.72 -12.99
C LEU A 255 11.26 0.87 -12.57
N TYR A 256 10.08 1.11 -13.13
CA TYR A 256 8.88 0.32 -12.82
C TYR A 256 8.96 -1.11 -13.35
N LEU A 257 9.55 -1.34 -14.52
CA LEU A 257 9.78 -2.68 -15.04
C LEU A 257 10.66 -3.49 -14.08
N LEU A 258 11.75 -2.89 -13.58
CA LEU A 258 12.66 -3.53 -12.63
C LEU A 258 12.02 -3.82 -11.26
N MET A 259 10.91 -3.17 -10.92
CA MET A 259 10.12 -3.47 -9.72
C MET A 259 9.21 -4.72 -9.85
N ILE A 260 9.18 -5.37 -11.02
CA ILE A 260 8.38 -6.58 -11.28
C ILE A 260 9.28 -7.76 -11.71
N THR A 261 10.59 -7.56 -11.82
CA THR A 261 11.56 -8.59 -12.23
C THR A 261 12.21 -9.28 -11.02
N PRO A 262 13.03 -10.33 -11.18
CA PRO A 262 13.72 -10.97 -10.06
C PRO A 262 14.62 -10.04 -9.21
N VAL A 263 15.01 -8.87 -9.75
CA VAL A 263 15.80 -7.87 -9.00
C VAL A 263 14.94 -6.92 -8.15
N THR A 264 13.63 -7.14 -8.07
CA THR A 264 12.68 -6.28 -7.36
C THR A 264 13.12 -5.94 -5.93
N GLY A 265 13.64 -6.93 -5.18
CA GLY A 265 14.11 -6.71 -3.81
C GLY A 265 15.23 -5.66 -3.72
N VAL A 266 16.23 -5.76 -4.61
CA VAL A 266 17.37 -4.81 -4.66
C VAL A 266 16.89 -3.41 -5.05
N VAL A 267 15.97 -3.31 -6.01
CA VAL A 267 15.41 -2.03 -6.47
C VAL A 267 14.57 -1.38 -5.38
N MET A 268 13.72 -2.15 -4.69
CA MET A 268 12.93 -1.66 -3.58
C MET A 268 13.81 -1.17 -2.43
N LEU A 269 14.87 -1.90 -2.08
CA LEU A 269 15.83 -1.47 -1.07
C LEU A 269 16.57 -0.21 -1.51
N GLY A 270 17.03 -0.14 -2.76
CA GLY A 270 17.70 1.05 -3.31
C GLY A 270 16.81 2.31 -3.24
N LEU A 271 15.55 2.19 -3.66
CA LEU A 271 14.57 3.28 -3.56
C LEU A 271 14.27 3.65 -2.11
N SER A 272 14.16 2.66 -1.22
CA SER A 272 13.96 2.90 0.21
C SER A 272 15.15 3.65 0.82
N SER A 273 16.39 3.31 0.44
CA SER A 273 17.59 4.03 0.86
C SER A 273 17.57 5.48 0.37
N VAL A 274 17.18 5.73 -0.89
CA VAL A 274 17.00 7.10 -1.41
C VAL A 274 15.95 7.86 -0.61
N GLY A 275 14.82 7.23 -0.29
CA GLY A 275 13.76 7.83 0.52
C GLY A 275 14.20 8.16 1.95
N LEU A 276 14.99 7.26 2.57
CA LEU A 276 15.58 7.47 3.88
C LEU A 276 16.54 8.66 3.86
N LEU A 277 17.44 8.73 2.87
CA LEU A 277 18.39 9.84 2.72
C LEU A 277 17.69 11.18 2.46
N ASP A 278 16.64 11.20 1.63
CA ASP A 278 15.83 12.40 1.36
C ASP A 278 15.19 12.97 2.63
N ASN A 279 14.86 12.12 3.60
CA ASN A 279 14.30 12.57 4.88
C ASN A 279 15.31 13.37 5.73
N TRP A 280 16.61 13.13 5.55
CA TRP A 280 17.67 13.77 6.33
C TRP A 280 18.32 14.96 5.60
N ILE A 281 18.64 14.80 4.31
CA ILE A 281 19.51 15.74 3.57
C ILE A 281 18.71 16.60 2.57
N ASP A 282 17.40 16.37 2.40
CA ASP A 282 16.56 16.99 1.36
C ASP A 282 17.20 16.88 -0.03
N LEU A 283 17.23 15.67 -0.59
CA LEU A 283 17.81 15.37 -1.91
C LEU A 283 17.14 16.16 -3.04
N ARG A 284 15.94 16.69 -2.82
CA ARG A 284 15.21 17.51 -3.80
C ARG A 284 15.77 18.92 -3.89
N ALA A 285 16.45 19.43 -2.86
CA ALA A 285 17.11 20.73 -2.90
C ALA A 285 18.22 20.80 -3.96
N LEU A 286 18.88 19.67 -4.25
CA LEU A 286 19.95 19.55 -5.24
C LEU A 286 19.50 19.81 -6.69
N VAL A 287 18.19 19.82 -6.96
CA VAL A 287 17.63 19.94 -8.32
C VAL A 287 16.63 21.09 -8.43
N ARG A 288 16.58 21.99 -7.44
CA ARG A 288 15.84 23.24 -7.56
C ARG A 288 16.68 24.21 -8.41
N PRO A 289 16.12 24.85 -9.45
CA PRO A 289 16.82 25.94 -10.11
C PRO A 289 17.10 27.03 -9.07
N ARG A 290 18.35 27.49 -9.02
CA ARG A 290 18.78 28.62 -8.18
C ARG A 290 18.22 29.92 -8.73
#